data_AF-A0A0J6T5R0-F1
#
_entry.id   AF-A0A0J6T5R0-F1
#
_cell.length_a   1.000
_cell.length_b   1.000
_cell.length_c   1.000
_cell.angle_alpha   90.00
_cell.angle_beta   90.00
_cell.angle_gamma   90.00
#
_symmetry.space_group_name_H-M   'P 1'
#
loop_
_entity.id
_entity.type
_entity.pdbx_description
1 polymer ?
#
loop_
_entity_poly.entity_id
_entity_poly.type
_entity_poly.pdbx_seq_one_letter_code
_entity_poly.pdbx_strand_id
1 'polypeptide(L)'
;MATWIGASAIGIYQAGASDPMATWTYTSRSTNADWTLGTAVNNGSFRMRTPTALQFNTVDGWAIIVMEDGQHYLETWLGAKTGANSYHARYIAENTLTGDGIADRPGAHEGIRAAGMSLMGGLIQKRDLDALSIDHAIAMAIATTQAGPSSRPYVWPATTADGARGSYSGSIPLGALFAIPKEVDLTRIGIRTPEGMALAKAYQTYGGYVTDTAGPSTIQMGYVETGATQQQINNLHADLQAIRVRLALVTNNTAATPGGGTGVAAPAAPASSTTGGSAALSGTMAAAPVGCRDAVPSGHVGE
;
A
#
# COMPACT_ATOMS: atom_id res chain seq x y z
N MET A 1 20.25 2.57 -8.75
CA MET A 1 18.92 2.28 -8.17
C MET A 1 18.03 3.50 -8.35
N ALA A 2 16.88 3.30 -8.98
CA ALA A 2 15.87 4.35 -9.13
C ALA A 2 15.12 4.54 -7.79
N THR A 3 14.90 5.78 -7.39
CA THR A 3 14.05 6.13 -6.25
C THR A 3 12.80 6.79 -6.79
N TRP A 4 11.65 6.30 -6.39
CA TRP A 4 10.37 6.67 -7.00
C TRP A 4 9.25 6.74 -5.96
N ILE A 5 8.15 7.41 -6.32
CA ILE A 5 6.86 7.42 -5.60
C ILE A 5 5.84 6.73 -6.48
N GLY A 6 5.20 5.66 -6.00
CA GLY A 6 4.10 5.01 -6.73
C GLY A 6 2.90 5.93 -6.81
N ALA A 7 2.82 6.69 -7.90
CA ALA A 7 1.75 7.63 -8.18
C ALA A 7 0.47 6.90 -8.59
N SER A 8 -0.68 7.37 -8.11
CA SER A 8 -1.99 6.79 -8.40
C SER A 8 -2.03 5.27 -8.23
N ALA A 9 -1.30 4.77 -7.23
CA ALA A 9 -1.04 3.35 -7.10
C ALA A 9 -2.25 2.59 -6.54
N ILE A 10 -3.07 3.25 -5.73
CA ILE A 10 -4.15 2.62 -4.98
C ILE A 10 -5.36 3.57 -4.97
N GLY A 11 -6.53 3.06 -5.36
CA GLY A 11 -7.80 3.79 -5.22
C GLY A 11 -8.50 3.43 -3.92
N ILE A 12 -9.03 4.44 -3.22
CA ILE A 12 -9.93 4.26 -2.08
C ILE A 12 -11.35 4.57 -2.56
N TYR A 13 -12.26 3.62 -2.40
CA TYR A 13 -13.66 3.74 -2.84
C TYR A 13 -14.59 3.56 -1.65
N GLN A 14 -15.47 4.54 -1.42
CA GLN A 14 -16.48 4.47 -0.36
C GLN A 14 -17.77 3.87 -0.90
N ALA A 15 -18.19 2.71 -0.40
CA ALA A 15 -19.50 2.15 -0.69
C ALA A 15 -20.60 2.95 0.01
N GLY A 16 -21.70 3.19 -0.70
CA GLY A 16 -22.91 3.83 -0.18
C GLY A 16 -24.20 3.09 -0.55
N ALA A 17 -25.30 3.48 0.10
CA ALA A 17 -26.60 2.81 -0.07
C ALA A 17 -27.16 2.84 -1.50
N SER A 18 -26.74 3.83 -2.31
CA SER A 18 -27.11 3.95 -3.72
C SER A 18 -26.30 3.05 -4.67
N ASP A 19 -25.18 2.49 -4.21
CA ASP A 19 -24.35 1.64 -5.05
C ASP A 19 -25.05 0.31 -5.35
N PRO A 20 -24.78 -0.32 -6.51
CA PRO A 20 -25.34 -1.62 -6.81
C PRO A 20 -24.85 -2.68 -5.81
N MET A 21 -25.74 -3.58 -5.44
CA MET A 21 -25.38 -4.79 -4.70
C MET A 21 -24.69 -5.77 -5.67
N ALA A 22 -23.36 -5.88 -5.57
CA ALA A 22 -22.56 -6.72 -6.44
C ALA A 22 -22.25 -8.08 -5.80
N THR A 23 -21.98 -9.08 -6.63
CA THR A 23 -21.47 -10.39 -6.18
C THR A 23 -19.95 -10.40 -6.27
N TRP A 24 -19.30 -10.74 -5.16
CA TRP A 24 -17.86 -10.90 -5.06
C TRP A 24 -17.51 -12.35 -4.85
N THR A 25 -16.48 -12.82 -5.55
CA THR A 25 -15.88 -14.13 -5.33
C THR A 25 -14.40 -13.97 -5.05
N TYR A 26 -13.80 -14.94 -4.35
CA TYR A 26 -12.36 -14.94 -4.11
C TYR A 26 -11.77 -16.33 -3.96
N THR A 27 -10.49 -16.48 -4.28
CA THR A 27 -9.78 -17.77 -4.11
C THR A 27 -9.42 -18.02 -2.65
N SER A 28 -8.90 -17.03 -1.93
CA SER A 28 -8.69 -17.10 -0.48
C SER A 28 -8.79 -15.72 0.19
N ARG A 29 -8.92 -15.70 1.52
CA ARG A 29 -8.99 -14.46 2.32
C ARG A 29 -8.04 -14.44 3.52
N SER A 30 -7.87 -13.28 4.14
CA SER A 30 -7.23 -13.12 5.45
C SER A 30 -7.89 -13.96 6.55
N THR A 31 -7.10 -14.31 7.57
CA THR A 31 -7.51 -15.21 8.68
C THR A 31 -7.17 -14.65 10.07
N ASN A 32 -6.83 -13.36 10.17
CA ASN A 32 -6.29 -12.79 11.40
C ASN A 32 -7.38 -12.37 12.40
N ALA A 33 -8.34 -11.51 12.05
CA ALA A 33 -9.43 -11.21 13.00
C ALA A 33 -10.76 -10.78 12.35
N ASP A 34 -10.72 -9.86 11.38
CA ASP A 34 -11.94 -9.26 10.86
C ASP A 34 -12.47 -10.03 9.64
N TRP A 35 -13.59 -10.73 9.82
CA TRP A 35 -14.35 -11.28 8.69
C TRP A 35 -15.85 -11.22 8.98
N THR A 36 -16.45 -10.08 8.68
CA THR A 36 -17.88 -9.83 8.95
C THR A 36 -18.79 -10.42 7.87
N LEU A 37 -18.22 -10.77 6.72
CA LEU A 37 -18.97 -11.27 5.55
C LEU A 37 -19.39 -12.75 5.67
N GLY A 38 -18.95 -13.47 6.70
CA GLY A 38 -19.52 -14.78 7.11
C GLY A 38 -19.19 -15.98 6.22
N THR A 39 -18.27 -15.86 5.27
CA THR A 39 -17.94 -16.89 4.27
C THR A 39 -16.66 -17.69 4.57
N ALA A 40 -16.50 -18.81 3.83
CA ALA A 40 -15.37 -19.72 3.92
C ALA A 40 -14.01 -19.04 3.66
N VAL A 41 -12.93 -19.59 4.23
CA VAL A 41 -11.57 -19.04 4.04
C VAL A 41 -11.11 -19.14 2.58
N ASN A 42 -11.53 -20.17 1.86
CA ASN A 42 -11.16 -20.42 0.47
C ASN A 42 -12.41 -20.51 -0.42
N ASN A 43 -12.28 -20.09 -1.68
CA ASN A 43 -13.31 -20.17 -2.71
C ASN A 43 -14.65 -19.59 -2.25
N GLY A 44 -14.60 -18.45 -1.56
CA GLY A 44 -15.78 -17.83 -0.97
C GLY A 44 -16.51 -16.88 -1.93
N SER A 45 -17.75 -16.57 -1.57
CA SER A 45 -18.59 -15.63 -2.31
C SER A 45 -19.49 -14.86 -1.35
N PHE A 46 -19.56 -13.55 -1.51
CA PHE A 46 -20.40 -12.66 -0.71
C PHE A 46 -21.03 -11.57 -1.61
N ARG A 47 -21.90 -10.76 -1.01
CA ARG A 47 -22.49 -9.60 -1.68
C ARG A 47 -22.25 -8.36 -0.85
N MET A 48 -21.90 -7.26 -1.51
CA MET A 48 -21.75 -5.95 -0.88
C MET A 48 -22.15 -4.84 -1.85
N ARG A 49 -22.51 -3.68 -1.31
CA ARG A 49 -22.59 -2.43 -2.08
C ARG A 49 -21.22 -2.12 -2.66
N THR A 50 -21.12 -1.98 -3.98
CA THR A 50 -19.85 -1.78 -4.66
C THR A 50 -19.92 -0.53 -5.53
N PRO A 51 -19.05 0.48 -5.28
CA PRO A 51 -19.02 1.70 -6.08
C PRO A 51 -18.90 1.42 -7.57
N THR A 52 -19.76 2.03 -8.39
CA THR A 52 -19.68 1.89 -9.86
C THR A 52 -18.38 2.47 -10.43
N ALA A 53 -17.76 3.39 -9.69
CA ALA A 53 -16.48 4.00 -10.01
C ALA A 53 -15.28 3.10 -9.72
N LEU A 54 -15.44 1.96 -9.03
CA LEU A 54 -14.36 1.04 -8.69
C LEU A 54 -13.54 0.66 -9.92
N GLN A 55 -12.24 0.99 -9.89
CA GLN A 55 -11.25 0.59 -10.88
C GLN A 55 -10.12 -0.21 -10.24
N PHE A 56 -9.55 -1.12 -11.03
CA PHE A 56 -8.35 -1.89 -10.73
C PHE A 56 -7.23 -1.40 -11.67
N ASN A 57 -6.56 -0.31 -11.30
CA ASN A 57 -5.63 0.40 -12.20
C ASN A 57 -4.24 -0.24 -12.28
N THR A 58 -3.96 -1.26 -11.46
CA THR A 58 -2.69 -1.97 -11.42
C THR A 58 -2.84 -3.38 -11.97
N VAL A 59 -1.74 -3.94 -12.49
CA VAL A 59 -1.70 -5.36 -12.88
C VAL A 59 -1.95 -6.31 -11.69
N ASP A 60 -1.70 -5.83 -10.48
CA ASP A 60 -1.96 -6.53 -9.23
C ASP A 60 -3.40 -6.36 -8.72
N GLY A 61 -4.26 -5.67 -9.48
CA GLY A 61 -5.69 -5.53 -9.17
C GLY A 61 -5.96 -4.95 -7.78
N TRP A 62 -5.16 -3.97 -7.37
CA TRP A 62 -5.28 -3.34 -6.06
C TRP A 62 -6.46 -2.36 -6.02
N ALA A 63 -7.27 -2.49 -4.98
CA ALA A 63 -8.29 -1.52 -4.61
C ALA A 63 -8.52 -1.60 -3.09
N ILE A 64 -8.91 -0.48 -2.51
CA ILE A 64 -9.45 -0.41 -1.15
C ILE A 64 -10.91 0.02 -1.25
N ILE A 65 -11.82 -0.74 -0.65
CA ILE A 65 -13.26 -0.48 -0.68
C ILE A 65 -13.74 -0.35 0.76
N VAL A 66 -14.01 0.86 1.21
CA VAL A 66 -14.67 1.09 2.50
C VAL A 66 -16.12 0.61 2.38
N MET A 67 -16.54 -0.27 3.29
CA MET A 67 -17.85 -0.89 3.28
C MET A 67 -18.95 0.10 3.69
N GLU A 68 -20.22 -0.26 3.42
CA GLU A 68 -21.39 0.61 3.66
C GLU A 68 -21.55 1.01 5.13
N ASP A 69 -21.03 0.21 6.06
CA ASP A 69 -21.03 0.52 7.49
C ASP A 69 -20.07 1.66 7.88
N GLY A 70 -19.15 2.04 6.99
CA GLY A 70 -18.14 3.06 7.26
C GLY A 70 -17.19 2.71 8.40
N GLN A 71 -17.11 1.44 8.81
CA GLN A 71 -16.22 0.96 9.87
C GLN A 71 -15.17 0.00 9.30
N HIS A 72 -15.53 -0.78 8.30
CA HIS A 72 -14.65 -1.78 7.71
C HIS A 72 -14.28 -1.41 6.28
N TYR A 73 -13.19 -1.98 5.79
CA TYR A 73 -12.80 -1.91 4.39
C TYR A 73 -12.27 -3.26 3.90
N LEU A 74 -12.40 -3.47 2.59
CA LEU A 74 -11.80 -4.58 1.87
C LEU A 74 -10.62 -4.12 1.02
N GLU A 75 -9.61 -4.97 0.95
CA GLU A 75 -8.47 -4.82 0.06
C GLU A 75 -8.39 -6.01 -0.88
N THR A 76 -8.03 -5.76 -2.14
CA THR A 76 -7.96 -6.82 -3.15
C THR A 76 -6.55 -7.00 -3.69
N TRP A 77 -6.14 -8.25 -3.85
CA TRP A 77 -5.03 -8.63 -4.73
C TRP A 77 -5.55 -9.50 -5.89
N LEU A 78 -5.12 -9.13 -7.09
CA LEU A 78 -5.66 -9.53 -8.39
C LEU A 78 -7.18 -9.39 -8.44
N GLY A 79 -7.67 -8.25 -7.95
CA GLY A 79 -9.05 -7.82 -8.11
C GLY A 79 -9.37 -7.51 -9.57
N ALA A 80 -10.53 -7.97 -10.05
CA ALA A 80 -11.00 -7.76 -11.40
C ALA A 80 -12.53 -7.73 -11.44
N LYS A 81 -13.07 -6.93 -12.37
CA LYS A 81 -14.47 -6.99 -12.75
C LYS A 81 -14.69 -8.18 -13.70
N THR A 82 -15.59 -9.09 -13.34
CA THR A 82 -15.88 -10.32 -14.10
C THR A 82 -17.25 -10.31 -14.78
N GLY A 83 -18.09 -9.31 -14.48
CA GLY A 83 -19.39 -9.10 -15.10
C GLY A 83 -19.94 -7.71 -14.77
N ALA A 84 -21.19 -7.42 -15.15
CA ALA A 84 -21.78 -6.09 -14.95
C ALA A 84 -21.75 -5.63 -13.47
N ASN A 85 -22.12 -6.52 -12.55
CA ASN A 85 -22.10 -6.35 -11.09
C ASN A 85 -21.43 -7.56 -10.41
N SER A 86 -20.37 -8.09 -11.02
CA SER A 86 -19.65 -9.25 -10.52
C SER A 86 -18.15 -8.98 -10.52
N TYR A 87 -17.50 -9.41 -9.44
CA TYR A 87 -16.09 -9.17 -9.18
C TYR A 87 -15.42 -10.45 -8.67
N HIS A 88 -14.13 -10.55 -8.94
CA HIS A 88 -13.28 -11.61 -8.43
C HIS A 88 -11.97 -11.03 -7.92
N ALA A 89 -11.44 -11.56 -6.83
CA ALA A 89 -10.08 -11.29 -6.38
C ALA A 89 -9.37 -12.60 -6.04
N ARG A 90 -8.08 -12.72 -6.37
CA ARG A 90 -7.33 -13.92 -5.94
C ARG A 90 -7.22 -13.96 -4.42
N TYR A 91 -6.99 -12.81 -3.81
CA TYR A 91 -6.93 -12.69 -2.36
C TYR A 91 -7.64 -11.42 -1.90
N ILE A 92 -8.31 -11.52 -0.75
CA ILE A 92 -8.91 -10.37 -0.10
C ILE A 92 -8.55 -10.31 1.38
N ALA A 93 -8.45 -9.10 1.90
CA ALA A 93 -8.38 -8.85 3.32
C ALA A 93 -9.49 -7.88 3.71
N GLU A 94 -10.15 -8.16 4.83
CA GLU A 94 -11.05 -7.23 5.50
C GLU A 94 -10.34 -6.69 6.74
N ASN A 95 -10.54 -5.41 7.05
CA ASN A 95 -9.99 -4.76 8.23
C ASN A 95 -10.93 -3.63 8.71
N THR A 96 -10.70 -3.13 9.92
CA THR A 96 -11.37 -1.94 10.46
C THR A 96 -10.56 -0.67 10.18
N LEU A 97 -11.24 0.45 9.93
CA LEU A 97 -10.60 1.76 9.71
C LEU A 97 -9.83 2.27 10.95
N THR A 98 -10.15 1.74 12.13
CA THR A 98 -9.52 2.09 13.40
C THR A 98 -8.53 1.03 13.89
N GLY A 99 -8.38 -0.07 13.17
CA GLY A 99 -7.41 -1.13 13.47
C GLY A 99 -5.97 -0.67 13.23
N ASP A 100 -5.01 -1.38 13.80
CA ASP A 100 -3.58 -1.13 13.54
C ASP A 100 -3.12 -1.72 12.20
N GLY A 101 -3.91 -2.62 11.61
CA GLY A 101 -3.59 -3.31 10.36
C GLY A 101 -2.41 -4.28 10.47
N ILE A 102 -2.12 -4.79 11.68
CA ILE A 102 -0.98 -5.67 11.99
C ILE A 102 -1.49 -7.06 12.37
N ALA A 103 -1.01 -8.09 11.66
CA ALA A 103 -1.39 -9.46 11.97
C ALA A 103 -0.81 -9.94 13.32
N ASP A 104 -1.56 -10.80 14.02
CA ASP A 104 -1.27 -11.21 15.40
C ASP A 104 -0.26 -12.37 15.50
N ARG A 105 -0.01 -13.05 14.38
CA ARG A 105 0.87 -14.22 14.31
C ARG A 105 1.61 -14.33 12.98
N PRO A 106 2.82 -14.93 12.97
CA PRO A 106 3.54 -15.23 11.74
C PRO A 106 2.70 -16.04 10.75
N GLY A 107 2.78 -15.70 9.46
CA GLY A 107 1.99 -16.34 8.41
C GLY A 107 0.56 -15.82 8.25
N ALA A 108 0.03 -15.05 9.21
CA ALA A 108 -1.27 -14.40 9.07
C ALA A 108 -1.15 -13.05 8.33
N HIS A 109 -2.26 -12.59 7.80
CA HIS A 109 -2.36 -11.38 7.00
C HIS A 109 -3.50 -10.51 7.52
N GLU A 110 -3.25 -9.22 7.67
CA GLU A 110 -4.25 -8.17 7.88
C GLU A 110 -4.45 -7.29 6.64
N GLY A 111 -3.66 -7.55 5.60
CA GLY A 111 -3.73 -6.89 4.30
C GLY A 111 -3.08 -7.70 3.21
N ILE A 112 -3.01 -7.11 2.02
CA ILE A 112 -2.59 -7.84 0.82
C ILE A 112 -1.12 -7.62 0.43
N ARG A 113 -0.38 -6.75 1.13
CA ARG A 113 1.05 -6.50 0.83
C ARG A 113 1.90 -7.70 1.25
N ALA A 114 3.09 -7.85 0.66
CA ALA A 114 4.00 -8.96 0.96
C ALA A 114 4.31 -9.13 2.46
N ALA A 115 4.42 -8.02 3.20
CA ALA A 115 4.64 -8.00 4.64
C ALA A 115 3.46 -8.51 5.48
N GLY A 116 2.30 -8.79 4.87
CA GLY A 116 1.06 -9.16 5.57
C GLY A 116 0.26 -7.96 6.07
N MET A 117 0.67 -6.74 5.64
CA MET A 117 0.12 -5.46 6.08
C MET A 117 -0.88 -4.89 5.07
N SER A 118 -1.74 -4.00 5.56
CA SER A 118 -2.76 -3.29 4.77
C SER A 118 -2.18 -2.40 3.67
N LEU A 119 -2.89 -2.32 2.53
CA LEU A 119 -2.74 -1.28 1.51
C LEU A 119 -3.02 0.12 2.07
N MET A 120 -4.10 0.27 2.85
CA MET A 120 -4.47 1.53 3.52
C MET A 120 -3.39 1.98 4.51
N GLY A 121 -2.83 1.03 5.26
CA GLY A 121 -1.72 1.28 6.19
C GLY A 121 -0.53 1.94 5.48
N GLY A 122 -0.26 3.20 5.81
CA GLY A 122 0.85 3.99 5.30
C GLY A 122 0.73 4.49 3.85
N LEU A 123 -0.46 4.38 3.25
CA LEU A 123 -0.78 5.02 1.97
C LEU A 123 -0.81 6.55 2.12
N ILE A 124 -0.04 7.27 1.31
CA ILE A 124 -0.11 8.74 1.25
C ILE A 124 -1.41 9.09 0.52
N GLN A 125 -2.34 9.70 1.23
CA GLN A 125 -3.65 10.05 0.69
C GLN A 125 -3.60 11.40 -0.01
N LYS A 126 -4.51 11.61 -0.96
CA LYS A 126 -4.62 12.89 -1.68
C LYS A 126 -4.76 14.05 -0.70
N ARG A 127 -5.57 13.87 0.34
CA ARG A 127 -5.80 14.89 1.37
C ARG A 127 -4.54 15.27 2.16
N ASP A 128 -3.58 14.36 2.31
CA ASP A 128 -2.32 14.64 3.01
C ASP A 128 -1.46 15.60 2.18
N LEU A 129 -1.46 15.39 0.85
CA LEU A 129 -0.78 16.25 -0.10
C LEU A 129 -1.50 17.59 -0.31
N ASP A 130 -2.82 17.63 -0.23
CA ASP A 130 -3.58 18.87 -0.27
C ASP A 130 -3.36 19.71 1.00
N ALA A 131 -3.25 19.05 2.16
CA ALA A 131 -2.99 19.68 3.45
C ALA A 131 -1.51 19.97 3.71
N LEU A 132 -0.60 19.41 2.90
CA LEU A 132 0.85 19.46 3.11
C LEU A 132 1.26 18.92 4.49
N SER A 133 0.54 17.92 4.98
CA SER A 133 0.79 17.23 6.24
C SER A 133 0.49 15.74 6.08
N ILE A 134 1.50 14.90 6.36
CA ILE A 134 1.35 13.44 6.34
C ILE A 134 1.58 12.95 7.77
N ASP A 135 0.49 12.68 8.48
CA ASP A 135 0.49 12.40 9.93
C ASP A 135 0.41 10.90 10.25
N HIS A 136 1.15 10.11 9.49
CA HIS A 136 1.27 8.66 9.66
C HIS A 136 2.60 8.13 9.11
N ALA A 137 2.92 6.87 9.45
CA ALA A 137 4.08 6.17 8.88
C ALA A 137 3.88 5.90 7.38
N ILE A 138 4.96 5.81 6.61
CA ILE A 138 4.90 5.63 5.16
C ILE A 138 5.06 4.15 4.77
N ALA A 139 4.19 3.63 3.90
CA ALA A 139 4.41 2.35 3.26
C ALA A 139 5.45 2.49 2.14
N MET A 140 6.54 1.73 2.22
CA MET A 140 7.60 1.72 1.22
C MET A 140 7.90 0.31 0.71
N ALA A 141 8.54 0.22 -0.45
CA ALA A 141 9.02 -1.03 -1.02
C ALA A 141 10.46 -0.92 -1.52
N ILE A 142 11.16 -2.05 -1.50
CA ILE A 142 12.58 -2.13 -1.87
C ILE A 142 12.80 -3.24 -2.89
N ALA A 143 13.89 -3.16 -3.63
CA ALA A 143 14.25 -4.19 -4.58
C ALA A 143 14.47 -5.53 -3.88
N THR A 144 14.18 -6.63 -4.57
CA THR A 144 14.52 -7.99 -4.09
C THR A 144 16.02 -8.16 -3.80
N THR A 145 16.88 -7.37 -4.45
CA THR A 145 18.33 -7.34 -4.17
C THR A 145 18.70 -6.66 -2.87
N GLN A 146 17.76 -5.96 -2.23
CA GLN A 146 17.92 -5.34 -0.90
C GLN A 146 17.15 -6.10 0.19
N ALA A 147 16.07 -6.78 -0.18
CA ALA A 147 15.27 -7.60 0.72
C ALA A 147 16.11 -8.70 1.39
N GLY A 148 15.88 -8.93 2.69
CA GLY A 148 16.60 -9.89 3.51
C GLY A 148 16.31 -11.34 3.10
N PRO A 149 17.25 -12.28 3.26
CA PRO A 149 17.12 -13.63 2.71
C PRO A 149 15.99 -14.43 3.37
N SER A 150 15.63 -15.57 2.76
CA SER A 150 14.58 -16.48 3.24
C SER A 150 14.74 -16.97 4.70
N SER A 151 15.96 -16.97 5.24
CA SER A 151 16.23 -17.33 6.64
C SER A 151 15.77 -16.27 7.65
N ARG A 152 15.63 -15.01 7.23
CA ARG A 152 15.11 -13.92 8.06
C ARG A 152 14.41 -12.86 7.20
N PRO A 153 13.30 -13.22 6.54
CA PRO A 153 12.73 -12.42 5.46
C PRO A 153 11.87 -11.25 5.97
N TYR A 154 11.46 -11.26 7.23
CA TYR A 154 10.64 -10.23 7.84
C TYR A 154 10.94 -10.04 9.34
N VAL A 155 10.56 -8.88 9.86
CA VAL A 155 10.56 -8.50 11.29
C VAL A 155 9.27 -7.75 11.60
N TRP A 156 8.89 -7.67 12.87
CA TRP A 156 7.69 -6.93 13.29
C TRP A 156 7.71 -5.48 12.74
N PRO A 157 6.58 -4.96 12.20
CA PRO A 157 5.22 -5.52 12.24
C PRO A 157 4.88 -6.55 11.15
N ALA A 158 5.81 -6.86 10.24
CA ALA A 158 5.56 -7.84 9.20
C ALA A 158 5.47 -9.25 9.77
N THR A 159 4.49 -10.01 9.29
CA THR A 159 4.23 -11.42 9.65
C THR A 159 4.52 -12.37 8.49
N THR A 160 4.70 -11.84 7.29
CA THR A 160 4.92 -12.61 6.06
C THR A 160 5.95 -11.97 5.13
N ALA A 161 6.30 -12.73 4.10
CA ALA A 161 7.02 -12.26 2.92
C ALA A 161 6.37 -12.87 1.67
N ASP A 162 6.60 -12.27 0.51
CA ASP A 162 6.03 -12.77 -0.75
C ASP A 162 6.66 -14.10 -1.22
N GLY A 163 6.09 -14.65 -2.29
CA GLY A 163 6.59 -15.87 -2.92
C GLY A 163 7.96 -15.72 -3.58
N ALA A 164 8.45 -14.49 -3.82
CA ALA A 164 9.76 -14.21 -4.39
C ALA A 164 10.88 -14.24 -3.35
N ARG A 165 10.61 -14.54 -2.07
CA ARG A 165 11.62 -14.63 -0.99
C ARG A 165 12.84 -15.51 -1.27
N GLY A 166 12.73 -16.48 -2.16
CA GLY A 166 13.85 -17.31 -2.61
C GLY A 166 14.87 -16.54 -3.47
N SER A 167 14.47 -15.41 -4.05
CA SER A 167 15.30 -14.51 -4.85
C SER A 167 15.90 -13.34 -4.05
N TYR A 168 15.53 -13.20 -2.78
CA TYR A 168 16.01 -12.11 -1.94
C TYR A 168 17.51 -12.28 -1.68
N SER A 169 18.29 -11.25 -2.00
CA SER A 169 19.75 -11.32 -1.94
C SER A 169 20.39 -10.20 -1.09
N GLY A 170 19.58 -9.41 -0.39
CA GLY A 170 20.02 -8.31 0.45
C GLY A 170 19.98 -8.66 1.93
N SER A 171 19.74 -7.65 2.76
CA SER A 171 19.79 -7.76 4.22
C SER A 171 18.65 -7.06 4.96
N ILE A 172 17.77 -6.36 4.25
CA ILE A 172 16.69 -5.57 4.82
C ILE A 172 15.41 -6.43 4.88
N PRO A 173 14.99 -6.91 6.06
CA PRO A 173 13.75 -7.67 6.16
C PRO A 173 12.52 -6.80 5.82
N LEU A 174 11.47 -7.41 5.30
CA LEU A 174 10.14 -6.80 5.29
C LEU A 174 9.73 -6.43 6.73
N GLY A 175 8.96 -5.35 6.89
CA GLY A 175 8.64 -4.75 8.18
C GLY A 175 9.76 -3.92 8.80
N ALA A 176 10.96 -3.86 8.20
CA ALA A 176 12.00 -2.93 8.65
C ALA A 176 11.50 -1.48 8.61
N LEU A 177 11.82 -0.71 9.65
CA LEU A 177 11.48 0.70 9.78
C LEU A 177 12.69 1.57 9.44
N PHE A 178 12.53 2.50 8.52
CA PHE A 178 13.51 3.54 8.21
C PHE A 178 12.99 4.91 8.60
N ALA A 179 13.83 5.72 9.23
CA ALA A 179 13.46 7.08 9.62
C ALA A 179 14.61 8.05 9.35
N ILE A 180 14.26 9.33 9.18
CA ILE A 180 15.25 10.40 9.27
C ILE A 180 15.54 10.62 10.77
N PRO A 181 16.82 10.62 11.23
CA PRO A 181 17.13 10.90 12.62
C PRO A 181 16.57 12.27 13.08
N LYS A 182 16.08 12.36 14.32
CA LYS A 182 15.36 13.54 14.84
C LYS A 182 16.25 14.80 14.88
N GLU A 183 17.56 14.61 15.00
CA GLU A 183 18.58 15.66 15.00
C GLU A 183 18.87 16.26 13.62
N VAL A 184 18.38 15.65 12.53
CA VAL A 184 18.54 16.18 11.19
C VAL A 184 17.63 17.40 11.00
N ASP A 185 18.22 18.55 10.73
CA ASP A 185 17.48 19.76 10.34
C ASP A 185 16.98 19.62 8.89
N LEU A 186 15.67 19.38 8.75
CA LEU A 186 15.04 19.19 7.43
C LEU A 186 15.15 20.42 6.52
N THR A 187 15.34 21.63 7.06
CA THR A 187 15.51 22.85 6.25
C THR A 187 16.88 22.91 5.56
N ARG A 188 17.82 22.06 5.98
CA ARG A 188 19.22 22.07 5.51
C ARG A 188 19.59 20.88 4.63
N ILE A 189 18.66 19.96 4.38
CA ILE A 189 18.96 18.73 3.62
C ILE A 189 18.64 18.82 2.13
N GLY A 190 18.22 19.99 1.62
CA GLY A 190 18.00 20.24 0.20
C GLY A 190 16.60 19.89 -0.32
N ILE A 191 15.60 19.86 0.56
CA ILE A 191 14.18 19.78 0.19
C ILE A 191 13.75 21.13 -0.40
N ARG A 192 13.05 21.11 -1.54
CA ARG A 192 12.69 22.29 -2.31
C ARG A 192 11.19 22.54 -2.40
N THR A 193 10.39 21.52 -2.13
CA THR A 193 8.93 21.58 -2.32
C THR A 193 8.18 21.39 -1.01
N PRO A 194 6.97 21.96 -0.87
CA PRO A 194 6.12 21.72 0.29
C PRO A 194 5.72 20.26 0.47
N GLU A 195 5.42 19.53 -0.61
CA GLU A 195 5.08 18.10 -0.56
C GLU A 195 6.29 17.25 -0.13
N GLY A 196 7.49 17.56 -0.64
CA GLY A 196 8.73 16.95 -0.18
C GLY A 196 9.00 17.21 1.29
N MET A 197 8.70 18.41 1.79
CA MET A 197 8.83 18.74 3.22
C MET A 197 7.82 17.97 4.07
N ALA A 198 6.58 17.83 3.62
CA ALA A 198 5.57 17.01 4.29
C ALA A 198 6.03 15.54 4.40
N LEU A 199 6.53 14.97 3.30
CA LEU A 199 7.05 13.60 3.28
C LEU A 199 8.27 13.44 4.20
N ALA A 200 9.20 14.40 4.21
CA ALA A 200 10.37 14.37 5.08
C ALA A 200 10.00 14.43 6.56
N LYS A 201 9.03 15.27 6.93
CA LYS A 201 8.49 15.33 8.29
C LYS A 201 7.86 14.01 8.71
N ALA A 202 7.11 13.36 7.81
CA ALA A 202 6.53 12.05 8.08
C ALA A 202 7.62 10.99 8.32
N TYR A 203 8.65 10.94 7.47
CA TYR A 203 9.79 10.05 7.65
C TYR A 203 10.60 10.33 8.92
N GLN A 204 10.68 11.58 9.38
CA GLN A 204 11.36 11.92 10.63
C GLN A 204 10.51 11.59 11.87
N THR A 205 9.19 11.75 11.78
CA THR A 205 8.28 11.62 12.92
C THR A 205 7.81 10.18 13.11
N TYR A 206 7.34 9.55 12.03
CA TYR A 206 6.70 8.23 12.05
C TYR A 206 7.54 7.15 11.36
N GLY A 207 8.44 7.57 10.45
CA GLY A 207 9.26 6.67 9.64
C GLY A 207 8.48 6.02 8.49
N GLY A 208 9.13 5.11 7.78
CA GLY A 208 8.53 4.30 6.73
C GLY A 208 8.87 2.82 6.85
N TYR A 209 7.85 1.99 6.74
CA TYR A 209 7.94 0.53 6.85
C TYR A 209 8.13 -0.10 5.47
N VAL A 210 9.06 -1.04 5.36
CA VAL A 210 9.21 -1.86 4.16
C VAL A 210 8.05 -2.87 4.10
N THR A 211 6.95 -2.50 3.46
CA THR A 211 5.72 -3.31 3.41
C THR A 211 5.68 -4.27 2.23
N ASP A 212 6.50 -4.02 1.20
CA ASP A 212 6.50 -4.81 -0.02
C ASP A 212 7.89 -4.87 -0.68
N THR A 213 8.02 -5.72 -1.69
CA THR A 213 9.15 -5.66 -2.62
C THR A 213 8.77 -4.97 -3.92
N ALA A 214 9.78 -4.45 -4.61
CA ALA A 214 9.66 -3.81 -5.90
C ALA A 214 10.58 -4.50 -6.91
N GLY A 215 10.38 -4.18 -8.19
CA GLY A 215 11.23 -4.67 -9.26
C GLY A 215 12.73 -4.40 -9.01
N PRO A 216 13.63 -5.12 -9.71
CA PRO A 216 15.06 -5.00 -9.50
C PRO A 216 15.53 -3.54 -9.53
N SER A 217 16.44 -3.18 -8.63
CA SER A 217 17.03 -1.84 -8.53
C SER A 217 16.06 -0.67 -8.25
N THR A 218 14.85 -0.94 -7.74
CA THR A 218 13.85 0.08 -7.38
C THR A 218 13.71 0.23 -5.87
N ILE A 219 13.69 1.47 -5.40
CA ILE A 219 13.20 1.82 -4.07
C ILE A 219 12.00 2.73 -4.25
N GLN A 220 10.86 2.32 -3.73
CA GLN A 220 9.65 3.11 -3.71
C GLN A 220 9.44 3.68 -2.31
N MET A 221 9.59 5.00 -2.15
CA MET A 221 9.53 5.67 -0.85
C MET A 221 8.12 6.12 -0.45
N GLY A 222 7.10 5.46 -0.98
CA GLY A 222 5.71 5.85 -0.79
C GLY A 222 4.81 5.33 -1.88
N TYR A 223 3.58 4.98 -1.50
CA TYR A 223 2.45 4.79 -2.39
C TYR A 223 1.54 6.00 -2.23
N VAL A 224 1.08 6.57 -3.32
CA VAL A 224 0.15 7.71 -3.32
C VAL A 224 -1.20 7.24 -3.87
N GLU A 225 -2.26 7.63 -3.16
CA GLU A 225 -3.65 7.40 -3.55
C GLU A 225 -3.93 7.99 -4.95
N THR A 226 -4.86 7.37 -5.67
CA THR A 226 -5.41 7.95 -6.91
C THR A 226 -6.02 9.33 -6.64
N GLY A 227 -5.78 10.29 -7.54
CA GLY A 227 -6.35 11.63 -7.47
C GLY A 227 -5.36 12.73 -7.05
N ALA A 228 -4.15 12.37 -6.59
CA ALA A 228 -3.06 13.34 -6.47
C ALA A 228 -2.70 13.93 -7.85
N THR A 229 -2.43 15.23 -7.89
CA THR A 229 -2.09 15.93 -9.13
C THR A 229 -0.70 15.54 -9.62
N GLN A 230 -0.47 15.62 -10.94
CA GLN A 230 0.86 15.38 -11.51
C GLN A 230 1.92 16.33 -10.91
N GLN A 231 1.53 17.57 -10.56
CA GLN A 231 2.45 18.51 -9.91
C GLN A 231 2.86 18.03 -8.51
N GLN A 232 1.93 17.55 -7.69
CA GLN A 232 2.24 16.98 -6.37
C GLN A 232 3.19 15.78 -6.49
N ILE A 233 2.96 14.90 -7.46
CA ILE A 233 3.84 13.76 -7.73
C ILE A 233 5.25 14.22 -8.15
N ASN A 234 5.34 15.20 -9.06
CA ASN A 234 6.61 15.77 -9.50
C ASN A 234 7.37 16.42 -8.33
N ASN A 235 6.65 17.12 -7.44
CA ASN A 235 7.22 17.75 -6.25
C ASN A 235 7.83 16.71 -5.30
N LEU A 236 7.10 15.63 -5.03
CA LEU A 236 7.64 14.52 -4.24
C LEU A 236 8.91 13.95 -4.89
N HIS A 237 8.88 13.62 -6.18
CA HIS A 237 10.04 13.10 -6.93
C HIS A 237 11.25 14.03 -6.87
N ALA A 238 11.04 15.34 -6.92
CA ALA A 238 12.11 16.33 -6.89
C ALA A 238 12.95 16.29 -5.60
N ASP A 239 12.37 15.83 -4.48
CA ASP A 239 13.00 15.84 -3.16
C ASP A 239 13.33 14.44 -2.61
N LEU A 240 12.91 13.36 -3.27
CA LEU A 240 13.13 11.98 -2.80
C LEU A 240 14.59 11.66 -2.52
N GLN A 241 15.51 12.13 -3.38
CA GLN A 241 16.92 11.84 -3.18
C GLN A 241 17.44 12.48 -1.88
N ALA A 242 17.03 13.72 -1.59
CA ALA A 242 17.38 14.41 -0.36
C ALA A 242 16.88 13.64 0.86
N ILE A 243 15.64 13.14 0.83
CA ILE A 243 15.06 12.33 1.91
C ILE A 243 15.80 10.98 2.04
N ARG A 244 15.94 10.25 0.94
CA ARG A 244 16.49 8.88 0.89
C ARG A 244 17.86 8.78 1.54
N VAL A 245 18.76 9.72 1.25
CA VAL A 245 20.14 9.67 1.76
C VAL A 245 20.28 10.09 3.23
N ARG A 246 19.16 10.32 3.95
CA ARG A 246 19.14 10.53 5.40
C ARG A 246 18.32 9.46 6.13
N LEU A 247 17.74 8.50 5.42
CA LEU A 247 17.06 7.38 6.04
C LEU A 247 18.07 6.45 6.72
N ALA A 248 17.83 6.15 7.99
CA ALA A 248 18.57 5.20 8.79
C ALA A 248 17.62 4.09 9.29
N LEU A 249 18.13 2.87 9.40
CA LEU A 249 17.39 1.75 9.97
C LEU A 249 17.13 1.98 11.46
N VAL A 250 15.89 1.87 11.89
CA VAL A 250 15.49 1.92 13.31
C VAL A 250 15.62 0.51 13.89
N THR A 251 16.63 0.31 14.75
CA THR A 251 17.02 -1.03 15.24
C THR A 251 16.24 -1.50 16.46
N ASN A 252 15.51 -0.61 17.12
CA ASN A 252 14.72 -0.89 18.32
C ASN A 252 13.20 -0.86 18.04
N ASN A 253 12.79 -1.06 16.78
CA ASN A 253 11.38 -1.21 16.41
C ASN A 253 10.89 -2.62 16.74
N THR A 254 9.98 -2.73 17.71
CA THR A 254 9.39 -4.01 18.14
C THR A 254 7.93 -3.80 18.54
N ALA A 255 7.17 -4.89 18.73
CA ALA A 255 5.80 -4.81 19.26
C ALA A 255 5.72 -4.09 20.62
N ALA A 256 6.77 -4.16 21.45
CA ALA A 256 6.86 -3.47 22.74
C ALA A 256 7.34 -2.02 22.62
N THR A 257 7.99 -1.68 21.51
CA THR A 257 8.53 -0.35 21.23
C THR A 257 8.23 0.09 19.79
N PRO A 258 6.94 0.22 19.39
CA PRO A 258 6.59 0.68 18.06
C PRO A 258 7.28 2.00 17.73
N GLY A 259 7.81 2.13 16.50
CA GLY A 259 8.51 3.34 16.08
C GLY A 259 9.86 3.58 16.78
N GLY A 260 10.41 2.57 17.48
CA GLY A 260 11.67 2.71 18.22
C GLY A 260 11.53 3.31 19.62
N GLY A 261 10.34 3.25 20.23
CA GLY A 261 10.10 3.56 21.65
C GLY A 261 10.22 5.04 22.05
N THR A 262 10.56 5.95 21.13
CA THR A 262 10.69 7.39 21.42
C THR A 262 9.40 8.16 21.18
N GLY A 263 8.32 7.79 21.88
CA GLY A 263 7.08 8.58 21.95
C GLY A 263 6.55 9.06 20.60
N VAL A 264 6.68 8.23 19.55
CA VAL A 264 6.10 8.51 18.24
C VAL A 264 4.60 8.66 18.47
N ALA A 265 4.04 9.82 18.11
CA ALA A 265 2.60 10.04 18.21
C ALA A 265 1.88 8.94 17.42
N ALA A 266 0.80 8.40 17.98
CA ALA A 266 -0.01 7.42 17.27
C ALA A 266 -0.48 8.04 15.92
N PRO A 267 -0.40 7.31 14.80
CA PRO A 267 -0.87 7.81 13.52
C PRO A 267 -2.34 8.26 13.61
N ALA A 268 -2.69 9.32 12.88
CA ALA A 268 -4.10 9.64 12.69
C ALA A 268 -4.78 8.52 11.89
N ALA A 269 -6.00 8.14 12.27
CA ALA A 269 -6.77 7.16 11.51
C ALA A 269 -7.00 7.68 10.08
N PRO A 270 -6.93 6.80 9.06
CA PRO A 270 -7.23 7.19 7.69
C PRO A 270 -8.70 7.66 7.60
N ALA A 271 -8.95 8.95 7.35
CA ALA A 271 -10.30 9.46 7.16
C ALA A 271 -10.89 9.06 5.79
N SER A 272 -12.21 8.88 5.74
CA SER A 272 -12.96 8.66 4.50
C SER A 272 -13.14 9.98 3.75
N SER A 273 -12.81 10.03 2.46
CA SER A 273 -13.14 11.17 1.61
C SER A 273 -14.64 11.15 1.24
N THR A 274 -15.47 11.86 2.01
CA THR A 274 -16.84 12.19 1.57
C THR A 274 -16.77 13.21 0.43
N THR A 275 -16.68 12.72 -0.80
CA THR A 275 -16.99 13.53 -2.01
C THR A 275 -18.04 12.82 -2.84
N GLY A 276 -19.29 12.89 -2.37
CA GLY A 276 -20.45 12.82 -3.25
C GLY A 276 -20.55 14.15 -4.01
N GLY A 277 -20.28 14.12 -5.32
CA GLY A 277 -20.37 15.29 -6.18
C GLY A 277 -20.03 14.93 -7.61
N SER A 278 -21.05 14.65 -8.42
CA SER A 278 -20.95 14.39 -9.86
C SER A 278 -20.24 15.56 -10.56
N ALA A 279 -19.09 15.30 -11.18
CA ALA A 279 -18.50 16.19 -12.17
C ALA A 279 -18.28 15.39 -13.46
N ALA A 280 -19.07 15.70 -14.48
CA ALA A 280 -18.95 15.15 -15.82
C ALA A 280 -17.59 15.49 -16.43
N LEU A 281 -16.81 14.47 -16.78
CA LEU A 281 -15.57 14.61 -17.55
C LEU A 281 -15.90 14.46 -19.05
N SER A 282 -15.76 15.56 -19.79
CA SER A 282 -15.60 15.54 -21.24
C SER A 282 -14.17 15.98 -21.54
N GLY A 283 -13.39 15.17 -22.29
CA GLY A 283 -12.09 15.58 -22.82
C GLY A 283 -10.97 14.53 -22.75
N THR A 284 -10.97 13.64 -23.74
CA THR A 284 -9.83 13.01 -24.43
C THR A 284 -8.49 12.84 -23.70
N MET A 285 -8.20 11.62 -23.25
CA MET A 285 -6.86 11.17 -22.81
C MET A 285 -6.04 10.68 -24.02
N ALA A 286 -4.85 11.25 -24.21
CA ALA A 286 -3.81 10.69 -25.06
C ALA A 286 -3.06 9.59 -24.28
N ALA A 287 -3.00 8.39 -24.86
CA ALA A 287 -2.31 7.24 -24.28
C ALA A 287 -0.78 7.43 -24.32
N ALA A 288 -0.11 7.17 -23.19
CA ALA A 288 1.34 7.00 -23.12
C ALA A 288 1.72 5.51 -23.32
N PRO A 289 2.89 5.20 -23.92
CA PRO A 289 3.13 3.90 -24.55
C PRO A 289 3.53 2.79 -23.58
N VAL A 290 3.06 1.58 -23.92
CA VAL A 290 3.39 0.28 -23.35
C VAL A 290 4.81 -0.12 -23.72
N GLY A 291 5.60 -0.62 -22.76
CA GLY A 291 6.92 -1.17 -23.04
C GLY A 291 7.56 -1.92 -21.86
N CYS A 292 7.18 -3.20 -21.69
CA CYS A 292 8.14 -4.28 -21.50
C CYS A 292 7.42 -5.62 -21.67
N ARG A 293 7.62 -6.25 -22.83
CA ARG A 293 7.36 -7.67 -23.08
C ARG A 293 8.61 -8.44 -22.65
N ASP A 294 8.41 -9.62 -22.10
CA ASP A 294 9.24 -10.85 -22.20
C ASP A 294 8.71 -11.84 -21.15
N ALA A 295 8.64 -13.15 -21.30
CA ALA A 295 8.67 -14.06 -22.43
C ALA A 295 8.05 -15.36 -21.87
N VAL A 296 7.15 -16.01 -22.62
CA VAL A 296 6.67 -17.35 -22.31
C VAL A 296 7.68 -18.35 -22.86
N PRO A 297 8.23 -19.31 -22.09
CA PRO A 297 8.85 -20.48 -22.67
C PRO A 297 7.77 -21.55 -22.89
N SER A 298 7.41 -21.75 -24.15
CA SER A 298 6.73 -22.96 -24.63
C SER A 298 7.75 -24.05 -24.95
N GLY A 299 7.44 -25.30 -24.56
CA GLY A 299 8.12 -26.54 -24.98
C GLY A 299 8.60 -27.36 -23.77
N HIS A 300 8.28 -28.63 -23.59
CA HIS A 300 7.98 -29.68 -24.57
C HIS A 300 7.08 -30.79 -24.04
N VAL A 301 6.46 -31.48 -25.01
CA VAL A 301 5.51 -32.59 -24.95
C VAL A 301 6.24 -33.90 -24.64
N GLY A 302 5.64 -34.73 -23.79
CA GLY A 302 5.92 -36.16 -23.69
C GLY A 302 4.60 -36.90 -23.86
N GLU A 303 4.43 -37.43 -25.07
CA GLU A 303 3.45 -38.42 -25.58
C GLU A 303 1.94 -38.27 -25.28
#